data_AF-A0A399WU09-F1
#
_entry.id   AF-A0A399WU09-F1
#
_cell.length_a   1.000
_cell.length_b   1.000
_cell.length_c   1.000
_cell.angle_alpha   90.00
_cell.angle_beta   90.00
_cell.angle_gamma   90.00
#
_symmetry.space_group_name_H-M   'P 1'
#
loop_
_entity.id
_entity.type
_entity.pdbx_description
1 polymer ?
#
loop_
_entity_poly.entity_id
_entity_poly.type
_entity_poly.pdbx_seq_one_letter_code
_entity_poly.pdbx_strand_id
1 'polypeptide(L)'
;MIKTNPDILITDFHALSAMSPDTLFKHKIGILLLWTGCLPGLEDENLLGFISQGVIGILSTEASPSELRKAIKSVAAGELWFNRKKLKDILSCVKNVAEEIHELTKKKREK
;
A
#
# COMPACT_ATOMS: atom_id res chain seq x y z
N MET A 1 -22.58 -22.02 -5.31
CA MET A 1 -21.96 -20.74 -4.91
C MET A 1 -20.58 -21.04 -4.35
N ILE A 2 -19.51 -20.61 -5.01
CA ILE A 2 -18.16 -20.74 -4.46
C ILE A 2 -18.02 -19.67 -3.38
N LYS A 3 -17.83 -20.10 -2.13
CA LYS A 3 -17.54 -19.22 -1.01
C LYS A 3 -16.04 -18.90 -1.08
N THR A 4 -15.68 -17.75 -1.62
CA THR A 4 -14.28 -17.31 -1.69
C THR A 4 -13.91 -16.52 -0.44
N ASN A 5 -12.77 -16.83 0.16
CA ASN A 5 -12.14 -16.04 1.22
C ASN A 5 -10.75 -15.63 0.71
N PRO A 6 -10.66 -14.62 -0.17
CA PRO A 6 -9.41 -14.29 -0.83
C PRO A 6 -8.45 -13.59 0.13
N ASP A 7 -7.17 -13.99 0.10
CA ASP A 7 -6.10 -13.34 0.88
C ASP A 7 -5.55 -12.08 0.18
N ILE A 8 -5.73 -12.00 -1.15
CA ILE A 8 -5.23 -10.90 -1.99
C ILE A 8 -6.33 -10.38 -2.91
N LEU A 9 -6.48 -9.06 -2.96
CA LEU A 9 -7.28 -8.33 -3.94
C LEU A 9 -6.35 -7.70 -4.98
N ILE A 10 -6.53 -8.06 -6.25
CA ILE A 10 -5.88 -7.38 -7.37
C ILE A 10 -6.90 -6.43 -7.98
N THR A 11 -6.61 -5.14 -8.02
CA THR A 11 -7.57 -4.11 -8.46
C THR A 11 -6.83 -2.93 -9.07
N ASP A 12 -7.52 -2.13 -9.89
CA ASP A 12 -7.06 -0.80 -10.26
C ASP A 12 -7.56 0.26 -9.27
N PHE A 13 -7.12 1.50 -9.46
CA PHE A 13 -7.48 2.62 -8.58
C PHE A 13 -8.97 2.98 -8.64
N HIS A 14 -9.61 2.85 -9.80
CA HIS A 14 -11.02 3.21 -9.96
C HIS A 14 -11.92 2.22 -9.21
N ALA A 15 -11.63 0.92 -9.33
CA ALA A 15 -12.33 -0.11 -8.58
C ALA A 15 -12.03 -0.01 -7.08
N LEU A 16 -10.80 0.31 -6.69
CA LEU A 16 -10.44 0.47 -5.27
C LEU A 16 -11.15 1.67 -4.63
N SER A 17 -11.22 2.82 -5.32
CA SER A 17 -11.86 4.03 -4.79
C SER A 17 -13.38 3.92 -4.67
N ALA A 18 -14.01 3.03 -5.45
CA ALA A 18 -15.43 2.72 -5.36
C ALA A 18 -15.78 1.76 -4.22
N MET A 19 -14.79 1.08 -3.60
CA MET A 19 -15.03 0.15 -2.48
C MET A 19 -15.16 0.90 -1.16
N SER A 20 -16.02 0.41 -0.27
CA SER A 20 -16.13 0.99 1.07
C SER A 20 -14.91 0.59 1.91
N PRO A 21 -14.30 1.53 2.67
CA PRO A 21 -13.15 1.22 3.52
C PRO A 21 -13.44 0.09 4.51
N ASP A 22 -14.67 0.03 5.04
CA ASP A 22 -15.12 -0.99 5.97
C ASP A 22 -14.97 -2.43 5.43
N THR A 23 -15.15 -2.62 4.12
CA THR A 23 -14.98 -3.94 3.49
C THR A 23 -13.51 -4.36 3.42
N LEU A 24 -12.61 -3.40 3.17
CA LEU A 24 -11.17 -3.66 3.09
C LEU A 24 -10.59 -3.93 4.48
N PHE A 25 -10.99 -3.15 5.49
CA PHE A 25 -10.47 -3.27 6.85
C PHE A 25 -10.95 -4.51 7.60
N LYS A 26 -12.21 -4.95 7.39
CA LYS A 26 -12.76 -6.13 8.10
C LYS A 26 -12.09 -7.44 7.72
N HIS A 27 -11.62 -7.56 6.49
CA HIS A 27 -11.16 -8.83 5.94
C HIS A 27 -9.63 -9.00 5.93
N LYS A 28 -8.85 -8.00 6.38
CA LYS A 28 -7.37 -8.01 6.35
C LYS A 28 -6.82 -8.50 4.99
N ILE A 29 -7.43 -8.06 3.90
CA ILE A 29 -7.04 -8.48 2.55
C ILE A 29 -5.85 -7.65 2.11
N GLY A 30 -4.82 -8.30 1.58
CA GLY A 30 -3.70 -7.63 0.96
C GLY A 30 -4.08 -7.08 -0.41
N ILE A 31 -3.82 -5.81 -0.69
CA ILE A 31 -4.19 -5.19 -1.98
C ILE A 31 -2.96 -5.02 -2.86
N LEU A 32 -2.99 -5.62 -4.06
CA LEU A 32 -2.03 -5.39 -5.14
C LEU A 32 -2.66 -4.45 -6.17
N LEU A 33 -2.20 -3.20 -6.19
CA LEU A 33 -2.75 -2.16 -7.03
C LEU A 33 -2.13 -2.19 -8.43
N LEU A 34 -2.97 -2.29 -9.46
CA LEU A 34 -2.60 -2.10 -10.85
C LEU A 34 -2.59 -0.61 -11.18
N TRP A 35 -1.44 -0.13 -11.67
CA TRP A 35 -1.18 1.29 -11.84
C TRP A 35 -0.75 1.62 -13.26
N THR A 36 -1.40 2.61 -13.86
CA THR A 36 -1.15 3.04 -15.24
C THR A 36 -0.11 4.15 -15.37
N GLY A 37 0.47 4.64 -14.27
CA GLY A 37 1.47 5.72 -14.32
C GLY A 37 0.89 7.14 -14.48
N CYS A 38 -0.34 7.27 -15.00
CA CYS A 38 -0.93 8.55 -15.42
C CYS A 38 -1.75 9.28 -14.34
N LEU A 39 -1.87 8.73 -13.13
CA LEU A 39 -2.68 9.34 -12.08
C LEU A 39 -1.77 10.23 -11.18
N PRO A 40 -2.04 11.54 -11.08
CA PRO A 40 -1.22 12.47 -10.28
C PRO A 40 -1.33 12.24 -8.76
N GLY A 41 -2.21 11.32 -8.31
CA GLY A 41 -2.50 11.07 -6.91
C GLY A 41 -1.56 10.11 -6.19
N LEU A 42 -0.48 9.63 -6.83
CA LEU A 42 0.57 8.84 -6.18
C LEU A 42 1.92 9.58 -6.21
N GLU A 43 1.89 10.90 -6.18
CA GLU A 43 3.00 11.66 -5.58
C GLU A 43 3.09 11.28 -4.10
N ASP A 44 4.32 11.27 -3.58
CA ASP A 44 4.77 10.48 -2.42
C ASP A 44 3.90 10.59 -1.15
N GLU A 45 3.16 11.69 -0.99
CA GLU A 45 2.23 11.98 0.12
C GLU A 45 1.09 10.94 0.27
N ASN A 46 0.62 10.34 -0.82
CA ASN A 46 -0.55 9.43 -0.75
C ASN A 46 -0.21 7.95 -0.56
N LEU A 47 1.06 7.55 -0.74
CA LEU A 47 1.45 6.14 -0.69
C LEU A 47 1.30 5.53 0.71
N LEU A 48 1.61 6.30 1.76
CA LEU A 48 1.37 5.87 3.14
C LEU A 48 -0.11 5.70 3.45
N GLY A 49 -0.97 6.55 2.87
CA GLY A 49 -2.42 6.41 2.97
C GLY A 49 -2.89 5.08 2.37
N PHE A 50 -2.39 4.74 1.17
CA PHE A 50 -2.69 3.45 0.53
C PHE A 50 -2.17 2.25 1.33
N ILE A 51 -0.95 2.32 1.87
CA ILE A 51 -0.41 1.24 2.72
C ILE A 51 -1.28 1.07 3.97
N SER A 52 -1.70 2.17 4.59
CA SER A 52 -2.59 2.15 5.76
C SER A 52 -3.96 1.54 5.44
N GLN A 53 -4.39 1.60 4.18
CA GLN A 53 -5.61 0.96 3.66
C GLN A 53 -5.42 -0.51 3.27
N GLY A 54 -4.21 -1.07 3.41
CA GLY A 54 -3.90 -2.47 3.09
C GLY A 54 -3.25 -2.70 1.73
N VAL A 55 -2.79 -1.65 1.03
CA VAL A 55 -1.99 -1.80 -0.19
C VAL A 55 -0.61 -2.33 0.15
N ILE A 56 -0.32 -3.54 -0.33
CA ILE A 56 0.94 -4.26 -0.11
C ILE A 56 1.82 -4.29 -1.36
N GLY A 57 1.31 -3.81 -2.49
CA GLY A 57 2.13 -3.67 -3.70
C GLY A 57 1.49 -2.81 -4.77
N ILE A 58 2.34 -2.30 -5.66
CA ILE A 58 1.92 -1.57 -6.87
C ILE A 58 2.63 -2.18 -8.06
N LEU A 59 1.85 -2.61 -9.06
CA LEU A 59 2.32 -3.18 -10.30
C LEU A 59 1.91 -2.30 -11.47
N SER A 60 2.82 -2.06 -12.41
CA SER A 60 2.50 -1.35 -13.65
C SER A 60 1.51 -2.16 -14.48
N THR A 61 0.55 -1.51 -15.14
CA THR A 61 -0.29 -2.17 -16.15
C THR A 61 0.49 -2.62 -17.39
N GLU A 62 1.71 -2.09 -17.56
CA GLU A 62 2.65 -2.52 -18.61
C GLU A 62 3.49 -3.74 -18.19
N ALA A 63 3.34 -4.22 -16.94
CA ALA A 63 4.10 -5.36 -16.45
C ALA A 63 3.78 -6.63 -17.25
N SER A 64 4.82 -7.41 -17.52
CA SER A 64 4.67 -8.70 -18.19
C SER A 64 3.86 -9.69 -17.33
N PRO A 65 3.23 -10.72 -17.94
CA PRO A 65 2.59 -11.80 -17.17
C PRO A 65 3.54 -12.49 -16.18
N SER A 66 4.84 -12.53 -16.51
CA SER A 66 5.87 -13.09 -15.63
C SER A 66 6.09 -12.26 -14.38
N GLU A 67 6.04 -10.93 -14.49
CA GLU A 67 6.16 -9.99 -13.38
C GLU A 67 4.91 -10.01 -12.51
N LEU A 68 3.72 -10.06 -13.11
CA LEU A 68 2.47 -10.22 -12.36
C LEU A 68 2.51 -11.50 -11.51
N ARG A 69 2.92 -12.63 -12.09
CA ARG A 69 3.03 -13.90 -11.36
C ARG A 69 4.04 -13.82 -10.22
N LYS A 70 5.15 -13.10 -10.40
CA LYS A 70 6.15 -12.87 -9.33
C LYS A 70 5.58 -11.99 -8.23
N ALA A 71 4.92 -10.89 -8.59
CA ALA A 71 4.29 -9.97 -7.66
C ALA A 71 3.26 -10.70 -6.79
N ILE A 72 2.34 -11.45 -7.41
CA ILE A 72 1.33 -12.25 -6.69
C ILE A 72 1.99 -13.22 -5.69
N LYS A 73 3.03 -13.96 -6.12
CA LYS A 73 3.72 -14.91 -5.23
C LYS A 73 4.40 -14.22 -4.05
N SER A 74 5.07 -13.10 -4.30
CA SER A 74 5.77 -12.31 -3.28
C SER A 74 4.77 -11.78 -2.25
N VAL A 75 3.68 -11.15 -2.70
CA VAL A 75 2.66 -10.61 -1.79
C VAL A 75 1.89 -11.71 -1.05
N ALA A 76 1.69 -12.88 -1.67
CA ALA A 76 1.10 -14.05 -1.01
C ALA A 76 1.99 -14.63 0.10
N ALA A 77 3.32 -14.45 0.01
CA ALA A 77 4.26 -14.80 1.06
C ALA A 77 4.34 -13.76 2.18
N GLY A 78 3.57 -12.67 2.10
CA GLY A 78 3.59 -11.56 3.07
C GLY A 78 4.65 -10.50 2.77
N GLU A 79 5.28 -10.54 1.59
CA GLU A 79 6.26 -9.54 1.17
C GLU A 79 5.59 -8.31 0.52
N LEU A 80 6.31 -7.19 0.46
CA LEU A 80 5.83 -5.97 -0.17
C LEU A 80 6.37 -5.84 -1.60
N TRP A 81 5.53 -5.42 -2.55
CA TRP A 81 5.90 -5.24 -3.95
C TRP A 81 5.92 -3.77 -4.36
N PHE A 82 7.02 -3.08 -4.07
CA PHE A 82 7.23 -1.68 -4.42
C PHE A 82 8.57 -1.48 -5.13
N ASN A 83 8.66 -0.46 -6.00
CA ASN A 83 9.93 -0.09 -6.59
C ASN A 83 10.85 0.58 -5.55
N ARG A 84 12.15 0.57 -5.82
CA ARG A 84 13.17 1.10 -4.90
C ARG A 84 12.98 2.57 -4.55
N LYS A 85 12.49 3.38 -5.50
CA LYS A 85 12.24 4.81 -5.28
C LYS A 85 11.16 4.98 -4.21
N LYS A 86 9.97 4.43 -4.45
CA LYS A 86 8.82 4.44 -3.53
C LYS A 86 9.17 3.92 -2.14
N LEU A 87 9.97 2.85 -2.04
CA LEU A 87 10.42 2.34 -0.74
C LEU A 87 11.29 3.35 0.02
N LYS A 88 12.18 4.07 -0.66
CA LYS A 88 12.97 5.13 -0.01
C LYS A 88 12.09 6.25 0.49
N ASP A 89 11.10 6.64 -0.30
CA ASP A 89 10.18 7.71 0.03
C ASP A 89 9.34 7.34 1.27
N ILE A 90 8.80 6.12 1.32
CA ILE A 90 8.13 5.55 2.50
C ILE A 90 9.03 5.61 3.74
N LEU A 91 10.28 5.13 3.64
CA LEU A 91 11.20 5.10 4.76
C LEU A 91 11.57 6.50 5.26
N SER A 92 11.65 7.48 4.36
CA SER A 92 11.91 8.87 4.72
C SER A 92 10.75 9.46 5.52
N CYS A 93 9.51 9.24 5.09
CA CYS A 93 8.33 9.70 5.81
C CYS A 93 8.23 9.08 7.21
N VAL A 94 8.47 7.77 7.35
CA VAL A 94 8.41 7.09 8.66
C VAL A 94 9.45 7.66 9.65
N LYS A 95 10.66 7.98 9.18
CA LYS A 95 11.70 8.60 10.02
C LYS A 95 11.27 9.98 10.54
N ASN A 96 10.73 10.81 9.66
CA ASN A 96 10.27 12.16 10.04
C ASN A 96 9.15 12.09 11.09
N VAL A 97 8.19 11.18 10.95
CA VAL A 97 7.12 10.97 11.94
C VAL A 97 7.68 10.50 13.29
N ALA A 98 8.68 9.62 13.29
CA ALA A 98 9.31 9.15 14.53
C ALA A 98 10.02 10.29 15.29
N GLU A 99 10.70 11.19 14.56
CA GLU A 99 11.37 12.37 15.13
C GLU A 99 10.35 13.38 15.70
N GLU A 100 9.24 13.62 15.00
CA GLU A 100 8.17 14.50 15.48
C GLU A 100 7.51 13.97 16.75
N ILE A 101 7.22 12.66 16.81
CA ILE A 101 6.69 12.01 18.02
C ILE A 101 7.67 12.17 19.18
N HIS A 102 8.97 11.99 18.94
CA HIS A 102 10.00 12.13 19.98
C HIS A 102 9.98 13.53 20.61
N GLU A 103 9.95 14.58 19.78
CA GLU A 103 9.90 15.97 20.22
C GLU A 103 8.62 16.33 21.00
N LEU A 104 7.46 15.83 20.54
CA LEU A 104 6.19 16.00 21.25
C LEU A 104 6.19 15.32 22.62
N THR A 105 6.81 14.14 22.72
CA THR A 105 6.88 13.37 23.98
C THR A 105 7.79 14.04 24.99
N LYS A 106 8.88 14.69 24.54
CA LYS A 106 9.77 15.49 25.36
C LYS A 106 9.07 16.73 25.93
N LYS A 107 8.37 17.50 25.09
CA LYS A 107 7.59 18.69 25.52
C LYS A 107 6.47 18.38 26.52
N LYS A 108 5.87 17.18 26.48
CA LYS A 108 4.85 16.76 27.46
C LYS A 108 5.40 16.36 28.83
N ARG A 109 6.69 16.02 28.94
CA ARG A 109 7.35 15.69 30.23
C ARG A 109 7.96 16.90 30.93
N GLU A 110 8.12 18.01 30.20
CA GLU A 110 8.64 19.28 30.72
C GLU A 110 7.53 20.23 31.20
N LYS A 111 6.26 19.81 31.14
CA LYS A 111 5.08 20.45 31.76
C LYS A 111 4.55 19.58 32.89
#